data_AF-A0A0J0V7A6-F1
#
_entry.id   AF-A0A0J0V7A6-F1
#
_cell.length_a   1.000
_cell.length_b   1.000
_cell.length_c   1.000
_cell.angle_alpha   90.00
_cell.angle_beta   90.00
_cell.angle_gamma   90.00
#
_symmetry.space_group_name_H-M   'P 1'
#
loop_
_entity.id
_entity.type
_entity.pdbx_description
1 polymer ?
#
loop_
_entity_poly.entity_id
_entity_poly.type
_entity_poly.pdbx_seq_one_letter_code
_entity_poly.pdbx_strand_id
1 'polypeptide(L)'
;NGRPPAPPAARLAGGKLVWNRHNEPDVIGYRVYLVNETGERRLAAAVKADEAASFSPLQPGAAYCVTAVDIAGQESAPSNPVSLPSASPPNSGHQKSGEPSSPPPSGDVE
;
A
#
# COMPACT_ATOMS: atom_id res chain seq x y z
N ASN A 1 -15.28 9.92 -16.31
CA ASN A 1 -14.37 9.89 -15.15
C ASN A 1 -13.40 8.76 -15.39
N GLY A 2 -12.11 9.05 -15.55
CA GLY A 2 -11.13 8.09 -16.06
C GLY A 2 -9.74 8.33 -15.49
N ARG A 3 -9.67 8.81 -14.23
CA ARG A 3 -8.40 8.91 -13.53
C ARG A 3 -8.17 7.63 -12.74
N PRO A 4 -6.93 7.10 -12.74
CA PRO A 4 -6.59 6.00 -11.86
C PRO A 4 -6.80 6.42 -10.40
N PRO A 5 -7.23 5.49 -9.54
CA PRO A 5 -7.47 5.77 -8.12
C PRO A 5 -6.18 6.17 -7.41
N ALA A 6 -6.30 6.79 -6.24
CA ALA A 6 -5.14 7.15 -5.45
C ALA A 6 -4.34 5.89 -5.02
N PRO A 7 -3.01 5.98 -4.87
CA PRO A 7 -2.23 4.86 -4.36
C PRO A 7 -2.69 4.50 -2.93
N PRO A 8 -2.95 3.22 -2.62
CA PRO A 8 -3.30 2.82 -1.27
C PRO A 8 -2.08 2.97 -0.35
N ALA A 9 -2.31 3.39 0.90
CA ALA A 9 -1.25 3.46 1.90
C ALA A 9 -1.08 2.09 2.57
N ALA A 10 0.00 1.37 2.24
CA ALA A 10 0.32 0.07 2.84
C ALA A 10 1.30 0.22 4.02
N ARG A 11 1.09 -0.58 5.07
CA ARG A 11 1.88 -0.58 6.30
C ARG A 11 1.95 -1.97 6.92
N LEU A 12 3.02 -2.24 7.66
CA LEU A 12 3.13 -3.46 8.48
C LEU A 12 2.49 -3.27 9.86
N ALA A 13 1.60 -4.20 10.21
CA ALA A 13 0.93 -4.27 11.51
C ALA A 13 1.07 -5.68 12.10
N GLY A 14 1.98 -5.87 13.05
CA GLY A 14 2.15 -7.14 13.75
C GLY A 14 2.52 -8.32 12.84
N GLY A 15 3.36 -8.10 11.82
CA GLY A 15 3.80 -9.14 10.89
C GLY A 15 2.85 -9.41 9.72
N LYS A 16 1.76 -8.63 9.57
CA LYS A 16 0.91 -8.62 8.37
C LYS A 16 0.89 -7.25 7.71
N LEU A 17 0.72 -7.23 6.40
CA LEU A 17 0.65 -6.06 5.55
C LEU A 17 -0.80 -5.63 5.55
N VAL A 18 -1.07 -4.42 5.97
CA VAL A 18 -2.41 -3.83 5.99
C VAL A 18 -2.36 -2.57 5.16
N TRP A 19 -3.45 -2.25 4.47
CA TRP A 19 -3.54 -1.01 3.72
C TRP A 19 -4.89 -0.35 3.93
N ASN A 20 -4.92 0.97 3.72
CA ASN A 20 -6.17 1.70 3.75
C ASN A 20 -7.03 1.29 2.55
N ARG A 21 -8.29 0.96 2.83
CA ARG A 21 -9.32 0.83 1.78
C ARG A 21 -9.71 2.21 1.31
N HIS A 22 -9.69 2.40 0.00
CA HIS A 22 -10.35 3.51 -0.65
C HIS A 22 -11.86 3.27 -0.64
N ASN A 23 -12.61 4.28 -0.21
CA ASN A 23 -14.06 4.36 -0.39
C ASN A 23 -14.38 5.06 -1.72
N GLU A 24 -13.61 4.75 -2.74
CA GLU A 24 -13.88 5.22 -4.11
C GLU A 24 -14.75 4.15 -4.78
N PRO A 25 -15.94 4.50 -5.31
CA PRO A 25 -16.86 3.54 -5.91
C PRO A 25 -16.28 2.85 -7.15
N ASP A 26 -15.25 3.46 -7.75
CA ASP A 26 -14.58 2.91 -8.92
C ASP A 26 -13.51 1.85 -8.56
N VAL A 27 -13.08 1.72 -7.29
CA VAL A 27 -12.10 0.69 -6.87
C VAL A 27 -12.78 -0.66 -6.63
N ILE A 28 -12.42 -1.67 -7.42
CA ILE A 28 -12.94 -3.05 -7.29
C ILE A 28 -12.05 -3.96 -6.45
N GLY A 29 -10.79 -3.58 -6.24
CA GLY A 29 -9.86 -4.39 -5.47
C GLY A 29 -8.45 -3.86 -5.43
N TYR A 30 -7.56 -4.69 -4.90
CA TYR A 30 -6.16 -4.39 -4.63
C TYR A 30 -5.30 -5.56 -5.08
N ARG A 31 -4.12 -5.28 -5.60
CA ARG A 31 -3.11 -6.29 -5.94
C ARG A 31 -1.87 -6.08 -5.10
N VAL A 32 -1.47 -7.13 -4.40
CA VAL A 32 -0.25 -7.18 -3.61
C VAL A 32 0.85 -7.76 -4.49
N TYR A 33 1.90 -6.99 -4.69
CA TYR A 33 3.11 -7.38 -5.40
C TYR A 33 4.24 -7.60 -4.40
N LEU A 34 4.88 -8.76 -4.50
CA LEU A 34 6.14 -9.10 -3.86
C LEU A 34 7.28 -8.61 -4.77
N VAL A 35 8.22 -7.87 -4.22
CA VAL A 35 9.48 -7.51 -4.88
C VAL A 35 10.58 -8.35 -4.27
N ASN A 36 11.17 -9.24 -5.08
CA ASN A 36 12.31 -10.05 -4.66
C ASN A 36 13.62 -9.24 -4.71
N GLU A 37 14.69 -9.76 -4.12
CA GLU A 37 16.02 -9.12 -4.12
C GLU A 37 16.57 -8.86 -5.53
N THR A 38 16.18 -9.69 -6.50
CA THR A 38 16.47 -9.53 -7.94
C THR A 38 15.69 -8.37 -8.60
N GLY A 39 14.79 -7.70 -7.87
CA GLY A 39 13.94 -6.61 -8.37
C GLY A 39 12.69 -7.07 -9.12
N GLU A 40 12.48 -8.39 -9.24
CA GLU A 40 11.30 -8.96 -9.87
C GLU A 40 10.05 -8.75 -9.02
N ARG A 41 9.02 -8.15 -9.64
CA ARG A 41 7.70 -7.95 -9.05
C ARG A 41 6.80 -9.14 -9.39
N ARG A 42 6.41 -9.90 -8.37
CA ARG A 42 5.51 -11.04 -8.51
C ARG A 42 4.18 -10.74 -7.85
N LEU A 43 3.07 -11.03 -8.51
CA LEU A 43 1.75 -10.97 -7.88
C LEU A 43 1.70 -12.00 -6.74
N ALA A 44 1.62 -11.50 -5.50
CA ALA A 44 1.54 -12.31 -4.30
C ALA A 44 0.08 -12.67 -3.98
N ALA A 45 -0.81 -11.68 -4.10
CA ALA A 45 -2.24 -11.85 -3.92
C ALA A 45 -3.03 -10.75 -4.61
N ALA A 46 -4.30 -11.03 -4.87
CA ALA A 46 -5.30 -10.02 -5.20
C ALA A 46 -6.40 -10.09 -4.15
N VAL A 47 -6.77 -8.93 -3.61
CA VAL A 47 -7.77 -8.77 -2.55
C VAL A 47 -8.89 -7.92 -3.12
N LYS A 48 -10.13 -8.41 -3.10
CA LYS A 48 -11.25 -7.59 -3.57
C LYS A 48 -11.53 -6.43 -2.63
N ALA A 49 -12.14 -5.36 -3.13
CA ALA A 49 -12.44 -4.18 -2.31
C ALA A 49 -13.39 -4.52 -1.14
N ASP A 50 -14.23 -5.54 -1.32
CA ASP A 50 -15.13 -6.11 -0.32
C ASP A 50 -14.37 -6.90 0.80
N GLU A 51 -13.18 -7.42 0.49
CA GLU A 51 -12.39 -8.22 1.43
C GLU A 51 -11.54 -7.39 2.39
N ALA A 52 -11.01 -8.05 3.43
CA ALA A 52 -10.04 -7.47 4.36
C ALA A 52 -8.81 -6.95 3.60
N ALA A 53 -8.53 -5.64 3.69
CA ALA A 53 -7.34 -4.98 3.14
C ALA A 53 -6.07 -5.32 3.93
N SER A 54 -5.81 -6.63 4.04
CA SER A 54 -4.74 -7.20 4.82
C SER A 54 -4.21 -8.47 4.16
N PHE A 55 -2.90 -8.65 4.21
CA PHE A 55 -2.18 -9.79 3.68
C PHE A 55 -1.13 -10.27 4.69
N SER A 56 -1.23 -11.53 5.10
CA SER A 56 -0.38 -12.15 6.12
C SER A 56 0.72 -13.08 5.60
N PRO A 57 0.63 -13.76 4.43
CA PRO A 57 1.68 -14.69 3.99
C PRO A 57 2.84 -13.93 3.37
N LEU A 58 3.42 -13.05 4.19
CA LEU A 58 4.58 -12.25 3.87
C LEU A 58 5.85 -13.01 4.25
N GLN A 59 6.91 -12.80 3.48
CA GLN A 59 8.21 -13.40 3.64
C GLN A 59 9.15 -12.40 4.30
N PRO A 60 9.84 -12.80 5.38
CA PRO A 60 10.85 -11.96 6.01
C PRO A 60 12.00 -11.67 5.03
N GLY A 61 12.42 -10.40 4.95
CA GLY A 61 13.45 -9.93 4.02
C GLY A 61 12.93 -9.53 2.63
N ALA A 62 11.63 -9.72 2.36
CA ALA A 62 11.05 -9.31 1.08
C ALA A 62 10.29 -7.98 1.17
N ALA A 63 10.29 -7.24 0.06
CA ALA A 63 9.55 -6.00 -0.10
C ALA A 63 8.18 -6.27 -0.73
N TYR A 64 7.18 -5.50 -0.34
CA TYR A 64 5.79 -5.62 -0.79
C TYR A 64 5.22 -4.27 -1.17
N CYS A 65 4.49 -4.22 -2.27
CA CYS A 65 3.73 -3.04 -2.70
C CYS A 65 2.29 -3.44 -2.99
N VAL A 66 1.37 -2.50 -2.84
CA VAL A 66 -0.06 -2.70 -3.12
C VAL A 66 -0.50 -1.70 -4.18
N THR A 67 -1.20 -2.15 -5.22
CA THR A 67 -1.89 -1.26 -6.17
C THR A 67 -3.39 -1.40 -5.97
N ALA A 68 -4.14 -0.32 -6.18
CA ALA A 68 -5.59 -0.38 -6.32
C ALA A 68 -5.95 -0.65 -7.78
N VAL A 69 -7.06 -1.36 -8.01
CA VAL A 69 -7.57 -1.69 -9.33
C VAL A 69 -8.99 -1.16 -9.45
N ASP A 70 -9.25 -0.46 -10.55
CA ASP A 70 -10.52 0.16 -10.87
C ASP A 70 -11.50 -0.77 -11.61
N ILE A 71 -12.79 -0.44 -11.68
CA ILE A 71 -13.82 -1.11 -12.51
C ILE A 71 -13.39 -1.20 -13.98
N ALA A 72 -12.60 -0.23 -14.46
CA ALA A 72 -12.05 -0.21 -15.80
C ALA A 72 -10.82 -1.13 -15.97
N GLY A 73 -10.37 -1.81 -14.91
CA GLY A 73 -9.15 -2.61 -14.89
C GLY A 73 -7.86 -1.79 -14.87
N GLN A 74 -7.94 -0.48 -14.60
CA GLN A 74 -6.78 0.39 -14.45
C GLN A 74 -6.16 0.23 -13.07
N GLU A 75 -4.85 0.03 -13.02
CA GLU A 75 -4.09 -0.04 -11.77
C GLU A 75 -3.60 1.36 -11.37
N SER A 76 -3.72 1.68 -10.08
CA SER A 76 -3.14 2.90 -9.51
C SER A 76 -1.62 2.84 -9.48
N ALA A 77 -1.01 3.97 -9.14
CA ALA A 77 0.37 3.97 -8.68
C ALA A 77 0.56 2.98 -7.51
N PRO A 78 1.73 2.32 -7.41
CA PRO A 78 2.03 1.41 -6.31
C PRO A 78 2.11 2.18 -4.99
N SER A 79 1.70 1.50 -3.92
CA SER A 79 1.89 1.97 -2.56
C SER A 79 3.37 2.13 -2.22
N ASN A 80 3.60 2.77 -1.09
CA ASN A 80 4.87 2.75 -0.37
C ASN A 80 5.37 1.30 -0.28
N PRO A 81 6.62 0.99 -0.68
CA PRO A 81 7.19 -0.34 -0.53
C PRO A 81 7.37 -0.65 0.95
N VAL A 82 6.81 -1.76 1.39
CA VAL A 82 6.85 -2.22 2.77
C VAL A 82 7.69 -3.48 2.84
N SER A 83 8.80 -3.43 3.55
CA SER A 83 9.66 -4.60 3.75
C SER A 83 9.42 -5.22 5.12
N LEU A 84 9.27 -6.54 5.17
CA LEU A 84 9.23 -7.27 6.44
C LEU A 84 10.66 -7.43 6.97
N PRO A 85 10.98 -6.87 8.16
CA PRO A 85 12.26 -7.17 8.78
C PRO A 85 12.32 -8.66 9.14
N SER A 86 13.34 -9.38 8.66
CA SER A 86 13.71 -10.69 9.20
C SER A 86 14.05 -10.50 10.67
N ALA A 87 13.24 -11.08 11.56
CA ALA A 87 13.31 -10.85 12.99
C ALA A 87 14.74 -10.96 13.54
N SER A 88 15.33 -9.79 13.80
CA SER A 88 16.29 -9.54 14.88
C SER A 88 15.57 -8.61 15.87
N PRO A 89 15.89 -8.66 17.17
CA PRO A 89 14.99 -8.19 18.24
C PRO A 89 14.58 -6.71 18.08
N PRO A 90 13.38 -6.35 18.58
CA PRO A 90 12.66 -5.14 18.18
C PRO A 90 13.37 -3.92 18.74
N ASN A 91 14.13 -3.23 17.90
CA ASN A 91 14.53 -1.88 18.20
C ASN A 91 14.48 -1.02 16.95
N SER A 92 14.04 0.22 17.15
CA SER A 92 13.83 1.27 16.15
C SER A 92 12.50 1.22 15.42
N GLY A 93 11.56 1.99 15.98
CA GLY A 93 10.53 2.62 15.18
C GLY A 93 11.17 3.44 14.05
N HIS A 94 10.67 3.23 12.85
CA HIS A 94 10.59 4.26 11.82
C HIS A 94 9.29 4.01 11.07
N GLN A 95 8.20 4.42 11.70
CA GLN A 95 7.01 4.84 10.98
C GLN A 95 7.42 6.09 10.18
N LYS A 96 8.13 5.91 9.05
CA LYS A 96 8.20 6.94 8.03
C LYS A 96 6.86 6.84 7.29
N SER A 97 5.80 7.31 7.98
CA SER A 97 4.67 7.92 7.30
C SER A 97 5.27 8.99 6.40
N GLY A 98 5.46 8.64 5.13
CA GLY A 98 5.45 9.63 4.08
C GLY A 98 4.01 10.10 3.98
N GLU A 99 3.63 11.00 4.88
CA GLU A 99 2.58 11.98 4.65
C GLU A 99 2.86 12.58 3.26
N PRO A 100 1.99 12.43 2.25
CA PRO A 100 2.01 13.40 1.18
C PRO A 100 1.63 14.73 1.83
N SER A 101 2.51 15.73 1.74
CA SER A 101 2.25 17.11 2.12
C SER A 101 0.80 17.50 1.85
N SER A 102 -0.03 17.54 2.89
CA SER A 102 -1.20 18.41 2.87
C SER A 102 -0.67 19.79 3.24
N PRO A 103 -0.70 20.78 2.35
CA PRO A 103 -0.47 22.15 2.79
C PRO A 103 -1.57 22.50 3.80
N PRO A 104 -1.26 23.18 4.92
CA PRO A 104 -2.31 23.67 5.81
C PRO A 104 -3.15 24.72 5.06
N PRO A 105 -4.48 24.78 5.29
CA PRO A 105 -5.30 25.90 4.87
C PRO A 105 -5.19 27.01 5.92
N SER A 106 -4.80 28.22 5.51
CA SER A 106 -5.26 29.53 6.03
C SER A 106 -4.23 30.62 5.75
N GLY A 107 -4.71 31.79 5.34
CA GLY A 107 -3.89 32.98 5.20
C GLY A 107 -4.48 34.01 4.24
N ASP A 108 -5.67 34.47 4.56
CA ASP A 108 -6.21 35.75 4.11
C ASP A 108 -5.25 36.87 4.58
N VAL A 109 -4.60 37.57 3.64
CA VAL A 109 -4.09 38.97 3.66
C VAL A 109 -3.79 39.30 2.19
N GLU A 110 -4.19 40.39 1.52
CA GLU A 110 -4.83 41.67 1.80
C GLU A 110 -5.65 42.05 0.55
#